data_AF-A0A9P5VJB9-F1
#
_entry.id   AF-A0A9P5VJB9-F1
#
_cell.length_a   1.000
_cell.length_b   1.000
_cell.length_c   1.000
_cell.angle_alpha   90.00
_cell.angle_beta   90.00
_cell.angle_gamma   90.00
#
_symmetry.space_group_name_H-M   'P 1'
#
loop_
_entity.id
_entity.type
_entity.pdbx_description
1 polymer ?
#
loop_
_entity_poly.entity_id
_entity_poly.type
_entity_poly.pdbx_seq_one_letter_code
_entity_poly.pdbx_strand_id
1 'polypeptide(L)'
;MPFEADTIPNTSVSTGVETTIFARADLHNLLLSKIPPSKIHFNKKIMFMMQNKEGVMLRFSDNTHIHGDILIGTDGAYSAVRQSLYKQLRDQDLLRQRRDDNGLSLHGWNDWTIGL
;
A
#
# COMPACT_ATOMS: atom_id res chain seq x y z
N MET A 1 10.72 3.94 -31.59
CA MET A 1 9.64 4.94 -31.66
C MET A 1 9.67 5.73 -30.36
N PRO A 2 9.86 7.06 -30.38
CA PRO A 2 9.64 7.87 -29.20
C PRO A 2 8.15 7.83 -28.83
N PHE A 3 7.87 7.83 -27.53
CA PHE A 3 6.53 7.84 -26.96
C PHE A 3 5.96 9.26 -27.09
N GLU A 4 5.00 9.46 -27.99
CA GLU A 4 4.15 10.65 -28.02
C GLU A 4 2.99 10.41 -27.07
N ALA A 5 2.99 11.11 -25.93
CA ALA A 5 1.86 11.12 -25.03
C ALA A 5 0.74 11.93 -25.70
N ASP A 6 -0.45 11.33 -25.86
CA ASP A 6 -1.66 12.07 -26.21
C ASP A 6 -1.96 13.08 -25.09
N THR A 7 -1.49 14.31 -25.24
CA THR A 7 -1.71 15.38 -24.28
C THR A 7 -3.17 15.83 -24.33
N ILE A 8 -3.96 15.43 -23.34
CA ILE A 8 -5.25 16.08 -23.05
C ILE A 8 -4.95 17.56 -22.75
N PRO A 9 -5.71 18.53 -23.31
CA PRO A 9 -5.47 19.93 -23.07
C PRO A 9 -5.37 20.19 -21.57
N ASN A 10 -4.25 20.81 -21.22
CA ASN A 10 -3.85 21.30 -19.91
C ASN A 10 -4.97 22.07 -19.21
N THR A 11 -5.79 21.37 -18.42
CA THR A 11 -6.64 21.99 -17.41
C THR A 11 -5.72 22.56 -16.33
N SER A 12 -5.41 23.85 -16.42
CA SER A 12 -4.56 24.56 -15.48
C SER A 12 -5.25 24.68 -14.11
N VAL A 13 -5.12 23.66 -13.28
CA VAL A 13 -5.35 23.78 -11.83
C VAL A 13 -4.10 24.40 -11.24
N SER A 14 -4.22 25.63 -10.71
CA SER A 14 -3.09 26.39 -10.17
C SER A 14 -2.64 25.85 -8.81
N THR A 15 -1.85 24.78 -8.81
CA THR A 15 -1.19 24.23 -7.60
C THR A 15 0.23 24.78 -7.40
N GLY A 16 0.68 25.72 -8.25
CA GLY A 16 2.05 26.27 -8.21
C GLY A 16 3.12 25.35 -8.79
N VAL A 17 2.73 24.18 -9.32
CA VAL A 17 3.61 23.18 -9.93
C VAL A 17 3.03 22.77 -11.29
N GLU A 18 3.89 22.68 -12.30
CA GLU A 18 3.51 22.16 -13.61
C GLU A 18 3.02 20.71 -13.46
N THR A 19 1.78 20.46 -13.89
CA THR A 19 1.12 19.15 -13.78
C THR A 19 0.87 18.59 -15.16
N THR A 20 1.38 17.40 -15.44
CA THR A 20 1.14 16.67 -16.68
C THR A 20 0.18 15.52 -16.44
N ILE A 21 -0.84 15.40 -17.30
CA ILE A 21 -1.81 14.30 -17.27
C ILE A 21 -1.38 13.26 -18.32
N PHE A 22 -1.43 11.98 -17.96
CA PHE A 22 -1.16 10.85 -18.86
C PHE A 22 -2.11 9.71 -18.53
N ALA A 23 -2.33 8.81 -19.48
CA ALA A 23 -3.09 7.60 -19.23
C ALA A 23 -2.34 6.68 -18.24
N ARG A 24 -3.09 6.00 -17.37
CA ARG A 24 -2.52 5.04 -16.40
C ARG A 24 -1.69 3.95 -17.08
N ALA A 25 -2.15 3.45 -18.22
CA ALA A 25 -1.45 2.42 -18.98
C ALA A 25 -0.07 2.92 -19.45
N ASP A 26 0.00 4.15 -19.94
CA ASP A 26 1.24 4.74 -20.44
C ASP A 26 2.27 4.97 -19.35
N LEU A 27 1.86 5.53 -18.20
CA LEU A 27 2.76 5.65 -17.06
C LEU A 27 3.27 4.29 -16.60
N HIS A 28 2.37 3.30 -16.53
CA HIS A 28 2.74 1.97 -16.09
C HIS A 28 3.76 1.32 -17.04
N ASN A 29 3.56 1.47 -18.35
CA ASN A 29 4.48 0.99 -19.38
C ASN A 29 5.83 1.72 -19.32
N LEU A 30 5.82 3.04 -19.12
CA LEU A 30 7.03 3.84 -18.96
C LEU A 30 7.84 3.37 -17.75
N LEU A 31 7.21 3.22 -16.58
CA LEU A 31 7.88 2.73 -15.37
C LEU A 31 8.41 1.32 -15.56
N LEU A 32 7.61 0.42 -16.14
CA LEU A 32 8.00 -0.96 -16.42
C LEU A 32 9.22 -1.02 -17.36
N SER A 33 9.31 -0.14 -18.36
CA SER A 33 10.43 -0.09 -19.31
C SER A 33 11.78 0.24 -18.66
N LYS A 34 11.80 0.79 -17.45
CA LYS A 34 13.01 1.18 -16.71
C LYS A 34 13.46 0.13 -15.70
N ILE A 35 12.70 -0.94 -15.50
CA ILE A 35 12.99 -1.97 -14.50
C ILE A 35 13.42 -3.27 -15.20
N PRO A 36 14.57 -3.87 -14.82
CA PRO A 36 14.97 -5.17 -15.35
C PRO A 36 13.89 -6.24 -15.12
N PRO A 37 13.47 -7.01 -16.14
CA PRO A 37 12.41 -8.01 -16.00
C PRO A 37 12.69 -9.07 -14.94
N SER A 38 13.97 -9.42 -14.71
CA SER A 38 14.39 -10.39 -13.69
C SER A 38 14.06 -9.97 -12.25
N LYS A 39 13.81 -8.68 -12.02
CA LYS A 39 13.43 -8.13 -10.70
C LYS A 39 11.91 -8.13 -10.47
N ILE A 40 11.11 -8.51 -11.46
CA ILE A 40 9.66 -8.47 -11.40
C ILE A 40 9.12 -9.90 -11.41
N HIS A 41 8.42 -10.26 -10.35
CA HIS A 41 7.78 -11.56 -10.21
C HIS A 41 6.26 -11.38 -10.18
N PHE A 42 5.60 -11.71 -11.28
CA PHE A 42 4.14 -11.70 -11.38
C PHE A 42 3.52 -12.92 -10.71
N ASN A 43 2.20 -12.89 -10.52
CA ASN A 43 1.42 -13.95 -9.88
C ASN A 43 1.85 -14.27 -8.43
N LYS A 44 2.46 -13.29 -7.74
CA LYS A 44 2.90 -13.40 -6.34
C LYS A 44 1.94 -12.71 -5.39
N LYS A 45 0.76 -13.30 -5.17
CA LYS A 45 -0.17 -12.80 -4.14
C LYS A 45 0.26 -13.30 -2.77
N ILE A 46 0.53 -12.39 -1.83
CA ILE A 46 0.92 -12.74 -0.45
C ILE A 46 -0.26 -13.41 0.27
N MET A 47 0.00 -14.57 0.86
CA MET A 47 -0.96 -15.34 1.67
C MET A 47 -0.56 -15.39 3.14
N PHE A 48 0.74 -15.25 3.43
CA PHE A 48 1.27 -15.27 4.78
C PHE A 48 2.57 -14.45 4.84
N MET A 49 2.78 -13.80 5.99
CA MET A 49 3.95 -13.00 6.32
C MET A 49 4.39 -13.29 7.75
N MET A 50 5.68 -13.42 7.95
CA MET A 50 6.33 -13.54 9.26
C MET A 50 7.56 -12.64 9.27
N GLN A 51 7.81 -11.94 10.37
CA GLN A 51 9.04 -11.18 10.58
C GLN A 51 9.72 -11.63 11.87
N ASN A 52 11.04 -11.73 11.88
CA ASN A 52 11.85 -12.07 13.04
C ASN A 52 13.17 -11.26 13.01
N LYS A 53 14.15 -11.65 13.83
CA LYS A 53 15.46 -10.98 13.88
C LYS A 53 16.31 -11.16 12.61
N GLU A 54 15.99 -12.14 11.77
CA GLU A 54 16.72 -12.49 10.56
C GLU A 54 16.15 -11.83 9.31
N GLY A 55 14.88 -11.38 9.35
CA GLY A 55 14.24 -10.67 8.25
C GLY A 55 12.74 -10.92 8.18
N VAL A 56 12.20 -10.82 6.98
CA VAL A 56 10.79 -11.03 6.64
C VAL A 56 10.68 -12.21 5.67
N MET A 57 9.85 -13.19 6.02
CA MET A 57 9.48 -14.31 5.18
C MET A 57 8.05 -14.15 4.68
N LEU A 58 7.86 -14.38 3.37
CA LEU A 58 6.56 -14.38 2.72
C LEU A 58 6.25 -15.75 2.11
N ARG A 59 4.98 -16.14 2.17
CA ARG A 59 4.42 -17.23 1.35
C ARG A 59 3.38 -16.68 0.41
N PHE A 60 3.46 -17.08 -0.85
CA PHE A 60 2.55 -16.64 -1.91
C PHE A 60 1.50 -17.71 -2.24
N SER A 61 0.48 -17.31 -3.01
CA SER A 61 -0.63 -18.18 -3.43
C SER A 61 -0.21 -19.34 -4.34
N ASP A 62 0.95 -19.23 -4.99
CA ASP A 62 1.54 -20.29 -5.81
C ASP A 62 2.42 -21.27 -5.00
N ASN A 63 2.30 -21.23 -3.66
CA ASN A 63 3.08 -22.00 -2.70
C ASN A 63 4.60 -21.69 -2.69
N THR A 64 5.05 -20.70 -3.45
CA THR A 64 6.44 -20.24 -3.35
C THR A 64 6.66 -19.36 -2.12
N HIS A 65 7.92 -19.27 -1.70
CA HIS A 65 8.33 -18.50 -0.54
C HIS A 65 9.55 -17.65 -0.87
N ILE A 66 9.69 -16.52 -0.17
CA ILE A 66 10.88 -15.67 -0.26
C ILE A 66 11.24 -15.16 1.14
N HIS A 67 12.53 -14.90 1.33
CA HIS A 67 13.07 -14.25 2.51
C HIS A 67 13.82 -12.97 2.08
N GLY A 68 13.74 -11.91 2.88
CA GLY A 68 14.49 -10.68 2.65
C GLY A 68 14.55 -9.82 3.91
N ASP A 69 15.47 -8.85 3.92
CA ASP A 69 15.71 -8.03 5.11
C ASP A 69 14.59 -7.01 5.35
N ILE A 70 14.02 -6.47 4.28
CA ILE A 70 13.01 -5.40 4.31
C ILE A 70 11.86 -5.73 3.37
N LEU A 71 10.63 -5.56 3.86
CA LEU A 71 9.41 -5.60 3.08
C LEU A 71 8.76 -4.21 3.01
N ILE A 72 8.53 -3.71 1.80
CA ILE A 72 7.80 -2.46 1.56
C ILE A 72 6.40 -2.79 1.02
N GLY A 73 5.35 -2.35 1.72
CA GLY A 73 3.96 -2.58 1.32
C GLY A 73 3.47 -1.57 0.28
N THR A 74 3.62 -1.89 -1.00
CA THR A 74 3.10 -1.09 -2.14
C THR A 74 1.94 -1.77 -2.87
N ASP A 75 1.10 -2.50 -2.13
CA ASP A 75 0.01 -3.35 -2.63
C ASP A 75 -1.40 -2.70 -2.54
N GLY A 76 -1.43 -1.38 -2.33
CA GLY A 76 -2.63 -0.55 -2.51
C GLY A 76 -3.64 -0.57 -1.37
N ALA A 77 -4.88 -0.18 -1.69
CA ALA A 77 -5.95 0.01 -0.70
C ALA A 77 -6.31 -1.26 0.07
N TYR A 78 -6.19 -2.44 -0.55
CA TYR A 78 -6.50 -3.75 0.06
C TYR A 78 -5.25 -4.49 0.56
N SER A 79 -4.20 -3.74 0.91
CA SER A 79 -2.88 -4.26 1.29
C SER A 79 -2.94 -5.47 2.23
N ALA A 80 -2.42 -6.60 1.77
CA ALA A 80 -2.21 -7.80 2.56
C ALA A 80 -1.05 -7.60 3.55
N VAL A 81 -0.03 -6.83 3.15
CA VAL A 81 1.11 -6.48 4.01
C VAL A 81 0.62 -5.72 5.25
N ARG A 82 -0.17 -4.66 5.05
CA ARG A 82 -0.73 -3.85 6.14
C ARG A 82 -1.59 -4.70 7.06
N GLN A 83 -2.51 -5.50 6.51
CA GLN A 83 -3.40 -6.35 7.31
C GLN A 83 -2.62 -7.35 8.18
N SER A 84 -1.58 -7.97 7.62
CA SER A 84 -0.74 -8.92 8.37
C SER A 84 0.05 -8.22 9.47
N LEU A 85 0.62 -7.04 9.19
CA LEU A 85 1.36 -6.25 10.18
C LEU A 85 0.45 -5.86 11.36
N TYR A 86 -0.76 -5.33 11.09
CA TYR A 86 -1.71 -4.98 12.15
C TYR A 86 -2.15 -6.18 12.97
N LYS A 87 -2.32 -7.35 12.34
CA LYS A 87 -2.62 -8.59 13.07
C LYS A 87 -1.48 -8.95 14.02
N GLN A 88 -0.24 -9.00 13.53
CA GLN A 88 0.93 -9.32 14.36
C GLN A 88 1.12 -8.36 15.52
N LEU A 89 0.95 -7.06 15.29
CA LEU A 89 1.06 -6.05 16.36
C LEU A 89 -0.07 -6.18 17.40
N ARG A 90 -1.28 -6.60 17.00
CA ARG A 90 -2.36 -6.94 17.96
C ARG A 90 -2.01 -8.14 18.79
N ASP A 91 -1.55 -9.21 18.14
CA ASP A 91 -1.21 -10.47 18.80
C ASP A 91 -0.05 -10.29 19.80
N GLN A 92 0.81 -9.30 19.58
CA GLN A 92 1.92 -8.93 20.47
C GLN A 92 1.56 -7.86 21.51
N ASP A 93 0.31 -7.37 21.52
CA ASP A 93 -0.14 -6.24 22.36
C ASP A 93 0.73 -4.97 22.19
N LEU A 94 1.30 -4.79 21.00
CA LEU A 94 2.15 -3.65 20.63
C LEU A 94 1.41 -2.58 19.83
N LEU A 95 0.16 -2.85 19.42
CA LEU A 95 -0.67 -1.78 18.91
C LEU A 95 -0.97 -0.82 20.05
N ARG A 96 -0.39 0.38 19.96
CA ARG A 96 -0.80 1.50 20.81
C ARG A 96 -2.31 1.62 20.75
N GLN A 97 -2.97 1.49 21.91
CA GLN A 97 -4.33 1.97 22.05
C GLN A 97 -4.34 3.43 21.60
N ARG A 98 -5.39 3.82 20.86
CA ARG A 98 -5.60 5.24 20.63
C ARG A 98 -5.59 5.88 22.02
N ARG A 99 -4.67 6.83 22.23
CA ARG A 99 -4.89 7.84 23.26
C ARG A 99 -6.05 8.65 22.72
N ASP A 100 -7.26 8.31 23.13
CA ASP A 100 -8.27 9.31 23.38
C ASP A 100 -7.78 10.13 24.57
N ASP A 101 -6.96 11.13 24.26
CA ASP A 101 -6.81 12.30 25.09
C ASP A 101 -8.16 13.02 25.17
N ASN A 102 -9.03 12.50 26.06
CA ASN A 102 -9.91 13.29 26.90
C ASN A 102 -10.49 12.43 28.03
N GLY A 103 -9.82 12.52 29.19
CA GLY A 103 -10.47 12.46 30.49
C GLY A 103 -11.44 13.63 30.70
N LEU A 104 -12.43 13.76 29.82
CA LEU A 104 -13.64 14.53 30.03
C LEU A 104 -14.79 13.57 29.74
N SER A 105 -15.40 13.07 30.82
CA SER A 105 -16.66 12.34 30.77
C SER A 105 -17.74 13.24 30.17
N LEU A 106 -17.89 13.22 28.85
CA LEU A 106 -19.07 13.75 28.19
C LEU A 106 -20.17 12.68 28.29
N HIS A 107 -20.97 12.78 29.36
CA HIS A 107 -22.28 12.16 29.39
C HIS A 107 -23.08 12.67 28.18
N GLY A 108 -23.31 11.79 27.20
CA GLY A 108 -24.33 11.98 26.16
C GLY A 108 -23.81 12.36 24.77
N TRP A 109 -23.15 11.42 24.08
CA TRP A 109 -23.05 11.44 22.61
C TRP A 109 -23.16 10.00 22.08
N ASN A 110 -24.37 9.44 22.18
CA ASN A 110 -24.77 8.24 21.46
C ASN A 110 -25.51 8.69 20.20
N ASP A 111 -24.83 8.84 19.07
CA ASP A 111 -25.43 8.63 17.75
C ASP A 111 -24.34 8.58 16.67
N TRP A 112 -24.62 7.98 15.51
CA TRP A 112 -23.73 7.69 14.37
C TRP A 112 -23.01 6.34 14.42
N THR A 113 -23.79 5.28 14.61
CA THR A 113 -23.54 4.04 13.86
C THR A 113 -24.13 4.25 12.47
N ILE A 114 -23.30 4.40 11.45
CA ILE A 114 -23.76 4.34 10.05
C ILE A 114 -24.31 2.93 9.80
N GLY A 115 -25.64 2.85 9.69
CA GLY A 115 -26.35 1.66 9.25
C GLY A 115 -25.95 1.31 7.82
N LEU A 116 -25.67 0.03 7.61
CA LEU A 116 -25.83 -0.65 6.32
C LEU A 116 -27.32 -0.90 6.08
#